data_AF-A0A2N6GMB9-F1
#
_entry.id   AF-A0A2N6GMB9-F1
#
_cell.length_a   1.000
_cell.length_b   1.000
_cell.length_c   1.000
_cell.angle_alpha   90.00
_cell.angle_beta   90.00
_cell.angle_gamma   90.00
#
_symmetry.space_group_name_H-M   'P 1'
#
loop_
_entity.id
_entity.type
_entity.pdbx_description
1 polymer ?
#
loop_
_entity_poly.entity_id
_entity_poly.type
_entity_poly.pdbx_seq_one_letter_code
_entity_poly.pdbx_strand_id
1 'polypeptide(L)'
;MTPVQLYRFAESDLDSARRLVDGGQWCSKILEKIESAMNWAIMYWLQCNGIDQGSSFTDSTKRFVESEMTDKPSLIYPLSQAILLESEYLGLTDGVHDLGSWEAKVRECLDAAGCAFSTLDRP
;
A
#
# COMPACT_ATOMS: atom_id res chain seq x y z
N MET A 1 19.17 3.90 1.82
CA MET A 1 18.43 2.86 1.07
C MET A 1 18.34 3.33 -0.37
N THR A 2 18.48 2.44 -1.35
CA THR A 2 18.39 2.80 -2.78
C THR A 2 16.95 2.64 -3.28
N PRO A 3 16.55 3.31 -4.37
CA PRO A 3 15.22 3.12 -4.97
C PRO A 3 14.94 1.64 -5.28
N VAL A 4 15.93 0.92 -5.84
CA VAL A 4 15.81 -0.52 -6.11
C VAL A 4 15.48 -1.33 -4.85
N GLN A 5 16.05 -0.98 -3.70
CA GLN A 5 15.75 -1.66 -2.43
C GLN A 5 14.32 -1.38 -1.97
N LEU A 6 13.88 -0.12 -2.05
CA LEU A 6 12.51 0.28 -1.70
C LEU A 6 11.48 -0.46 -2.56
N TYR A 7 11.69 -0.49 -3.88
CA TYR A 7 10.81 -1.21 -4.80
C TYR A 7 10.71 -2.70 -4.46
N ARG A 8 11.85 -3.37 -4.19
CA ARG A 8 11.86 -4.79 -3.83
C ARG A 8 11.18 -5.06 -2.48
N PHE A 9 11.30 -4.16 -1.51
CA PHE A 9 10.57 -4.29 -0.25
C PHE A 9 9.06 -4.14 -0.46
N ALA A 10 8.65 -3.20 -1.32
CA ALA A 10 7.24 -3.05 -1.70
C ALA A 10 6.68 -4.33 -2.32
N GLU A 11 7.35 -4.90 -3.34
CA GLU A 11 6.95 -6.16 -3.98
C GLU A 11 6.92 -7.33 -2.97
N SER A 12 7.96 -7.46 -2.14
CA SER A 12 8.06 -8.55 -1.16
C SER A 12 6.96 -8.51 -0.10
N ASP A 13 6.60 -7.33 0.40
CA ASP A 13 5.53 -7.20 1.39
C ASP A 13 4.15 -7.42 0.76
N LEU A 14 3.94 -6.97 -0.49
CA LEU A 14 2.72 -7.25 -1.24
C LEU A 14 2.53 -8.76 -1.49
N ASP A 15 3.59 -9.47 -1.89
CA ASP A 15 3.58 -10.93 -2.05
C ASP A 15 3.35 -11.67 -0.72
N SER A 16 3.83 -11.10 0.39
CA SER A 16 3.57 -11.65 1.72
C SER A 16 2.11 -11.48 2.10
N ALA A 17 1.50 -10.33 1.83
CA ALA A 17 0.07 -10.12 2.04
C ALA A 17 -0.78 -11.10 1.21
N ARG A 18 -0.47 -11.28 -0.09
CA ARG A 18 -1.15 -12.24 -0.97
C ARG A 18 -1.12 -13.67 -0.39
N ARG A 19 0.06 -14.14 0.04
CA ARG A 19 0.21 -15.47 0.65
C ARG A 19 -0.57 -15.63 1.96
N LEU A 20 -0.70 -14.59 2.75
CA LEU A 20 -1.50 -14.62 3.98
C LEU A 20 -2.99 -14.78 3.68
N VAL A 21 -3.49 -14.04 2.69
CA VAL A 21 -4.89 -14.14 2.22
C VAL A 21 -5.16 -15.52 1.64
N ASP A 22 -4.29 -16.02 0.76
CA ASP A 22 -4.45 -17.36 0.14
C ASP A 22 -4.31 -18.50 1.16
N GLY A 23 -3.60 -18.28 2.25
CA GLY A 23 -3.52 -19.18 3.39
C GLY A 23 -4.76 -19.18 4.29
N GLY A 24 -5.78 -18.38 3.97
CA GLY A 24 -7.00 -18.22 4.77
C GLY A 24 -6.73 -17.60 6.15
N GLN A 25 -5.66 -16.83 6.31
CA GLN A 25 -5.38 -16.10 7.54
C GLN A 25 -6.17 -14.79 7.54
N TRP A 26 -6.77 -14.46 8.68
CA TRP A 26 -7.57 -13.25 8.86
C TRP A 26 -7.05 -12.52 10.07
N CYS A 27 -5.96 -11.77 9.90
CA CYS A 27 -5.38 -11.05 11.02
C CYS A 27 -4.71 -9.76 10.57
N SER A 28 -4.46 -8.89 11.55
CA SER A 28 -3.77 -7.60 11.39
C SER A 28 -2.51 -7.68 10.51
N LYS A 29 -1.84 -8.83 10.46
CA LYS A 29 -0.66 -9.06 9.63
C LYS A 29 -0.88 -8.82 8.13
N ILE A 30 -2.08 -9.06 7.60
CA ILE A 30 -2.36 -8.73 6.19
C ILE A 30 -2.31 -7.22 5.99
N LEU A 31 -2.98 -6.47 6.87
CA LEU A 31 -3.01 -5.01 6.83
C LEU A 31 -1.61 -4.43 7.03
N GLU A 32 -0.87 -4.91 8.04
CA GLU A 32 0.53 -4.54 8.28
C GLU A 32 1.39 -4.71 7.01
N LYS A 33 1.16 -5.79 6.24
CA LYS A 33 1.89 -6.04 5.00
C LYS A 33 1.44 -5.16 3.84
N ILE A 34 0.15 -4.88 3.71
CA ILE A 34 -0.37 -3.94 2.71
C ILE A 34 0.16 -2.53 2.99
N GLU A 35 0.04 -2.04 4.22
CA GLU A 35 0.51 -0.73 4.63
C GLU A 35 2.03 -0.59 4.44
N SER A 36 2.80 -1.61 4.85
CA SER A 36 4.25 -1.63 4.65
C SER A 36 4.61 -1.58 3.17
N ALA A 37 3.93 -2.37 2.32
CA ALA A 37 4.14 -2.35 0.88
C ALA A 37 3.84 -0.96 0.28
N MET A 38 2.73 -0.34 0.68
CA MET A 38 2.35 0.99 0.23
C MET A 38 3.35 2.06 0.68
N ASN A 39 3.83 1.99 1.92
CA ASN A 39 4.86 2.88 2.44
C ASN A 39 6.13 2.80 1.59
N TRP A 40 6.61 1.58 1.29
CA TRP A 40 7.81 1.41 0.47
C TRP A 40 7.65 1.93 -0.95
N ALA A 41 6.49 1.72 -1.57
CA ALA A 41 6.19 2.24 -2.91
C ALA A 41 6.12 3.78 -2.94
N ILE A 42 5.55 4.39 -1.91
CA ILE A 42 5.52 5.85 -1.76
C ILE A 42 6.92 6.41 -1.57
N MET A 43 7.72 5.82 -0.66
CA MET A 43 9.11 6.24 -0.44
C MET A 43 9.94 6.09 -1.71
N TYR A 44 9.76 5.00 -2.46
CA TYR A 44 10.37 4.78 -3.76
C TYR A 44 10.06 5.93 -4.72
N TRP A 45 8.77 6.24 -4.89
CA TRP A 45 8.34 7.28 -5.80
C TRP A 45 8.87 8.65 -5.40
N LEU A 46 8.82 8.99 -4.11
CA LEU A 46 9.37 10.25 -3.59
C LEU A 46 10.86 10.35 -3.90
N GLN A 47 11.63 9.28 -3.64
CA GLN A 47 13.07 9.28 -3.89
C GLN A 47 13.41 9.39 -5.38
N CYS A 48 12.69 8.69 -6.27
CA CYS A 48 12.90 8.80 -7.72
C CYS A 48 12.60 10.21 -8.26
N ASN A 49 11.70 10.94 -7.61
CA ASN A 49 11.35 12.31 -7.97
C ASN A 49 12.15 13.37 -7.20
N GLY A 50 13.19 12.97 -6.45
CA GLY A 50 14.04 13.89 -5.70
C GLY A 50 13.33 14.60 -4.55
N ILE A 51 12.20 14.07 -4.08
CA ILE A 51 11.43 14.60 -2.96
C ILE A 51 11.92 13.91 -1.68
N ASP A 52 12.22 14.70 -0.65
CA ASP A 52 12.56 14.15 0.66
C ASP A 52 11.38 13.34 1.21
N GLN A 53 11.63 12.09 1.59
CA GLN A 53 10.61 11.14 2.02
C GLN A 53 10.07 11.42 3.43
N GLY A 54 10.78 12.22 4.24
CA GLY A 54 10.42 12.44 5.65
C GLY A 54 10.85 11.29 6.57
N SER A 55 10.31 11.26 7.78
CA SER A 55 10.78 10.36 8.86
C SER A 55 9.80 9.25 9.25
N SER A 56 8.59 9.27 8.72
CA SER A 56 7.52 8.32 9.06
C SER A 56 6.61 8.02 7.87
N PHE A 57 5.75 7.00 8.00
CA PHE A 57 4.73 6.68 6.99
C PHE A 57 3.76 7.85 6.78
N THR A 58 3.31 8.49 7.86
CA THR A 58 2.45 9.67 7.80
C THR A 58 3.13 10.82 7.07
N ASP A 59 4.41 11.08 7.34
CA ASP A 59 5.17 12.12 6.64
C ASP A 59 5.29 11.82 5.14
N SER A 60 5.69 10.59 4.81
CA SER A 60 5.87 10.13 3.43
C SER A 60 4.56 10.24 2.65
N THR A 61 3.48 9.74 3.23
CA THR A 61 2.14 9.79 2.65
C THR A 61 1.66 11.22 2.47
N LYS A 62 1.85 12.09 3.48
CA LYS A 62 1.48 13.49 3.39
C LYS A 62 2.20 14.18 2.23
N ARG A 63 3.53 14.03 2.13
CA ARG A 63 4.34 14.63 1.07
C ARG A 63 3.98 14.10 -0.31
N PHE A 64 3.69 12.81 -0.40
CA PHE A 64 3.19 12.19 -1.62
C PHE A 64 1.88 12.82 -2.09
N VAL A 65 0.91 12.95 -1.18
CA VAL A 65 -0.40 13.55 -1.46
C VAL A 65 -0.27 15.05 -1.77
N GLU A 66 0.61 15.77 -1.09
CA GLU A 66 0.80 17.23 -1.23
C GLU A 66 1.68 17.62 -2.43
N SER A 67 2.48 16.71 -3.00
CA SER A 67 3.31 17.00 -4.18
C SER A 67 2.47 17.60 -5.33
N GLU A 68 2.97 18.56 -6.11
CA GLU A 68 2.19 19.12 -7.24
C GLU A 68 2.39 18.34 -8.56
N MET A 69 3.12 17.22 -8.50
CA MET A 69 3.42 16.39 -9.66
C MET A 69 2.15 15.75 -10.25
N THR A 70 1.98 15.86 -11.57
CA THR A 70 0.77 15.43 -12.30
C THR A 70 0.80 13.95 -12.67
N ASP A 71 1.98 13.34 -12.62
CA ASP A 71 2.29 11.92 -12.72
C ASP A 71 2.22 11.21 -11.35
N LYS A 72 1.48 11.80 -10.39
CA LYS A 72 1.11 11.12 -9.14
C LYS A 72 0.58 9.73 -9.49
N PRO A 73 1.33 8.69 -9.11
CA PRO A 73 1.14 7.38 -9.69
C PRO A 73 -0.23 6.84 -9.30
N SER A 74 -0.62 5.80 -10.03
CA SER A 74 -1.65 4.80 -9.74
C SER A 74 -1.73 4.32 -8.27
N LEU A 75 -0.82 4.75 -7.38
CA LEU A 75 -0.78 4.48 -5.95
C LEU A 75 -1.87 5.16 -5.12
N ILE A 76 -2.48 6.27 -5.56
CA ILE A 76 -3.53 6.95 -4.76
C ILE A 76 -4.71 6.02 -4.47
N TYR A 77 -5.17 5.29 -5.48
CA TYR A 77 -6.29 4.36 -5.34
C TYR A 77 -6.00 3.23 -4.33
N PRO A 78 -4.96 2.39 -4.49
CA PRO A 78 -4.65 1.35 -3.52
C PRO A 78 -4.27 1.91 -2.14
N LEU A 79 -3.66 3.10 -2.05
CA LEU A 79 -3.43 3.77 -0.76
C LEU A 79 -4.75 4.06 -0.04
N SER A 80 -5.74 4.62 -0.74
CA SER A 80 -7.05 4.90 -0.16
C SER A 80 -7.77 3.63 0.29
N GLN A 81 -7.66 2.55 -0.50
CA GLN A 81 -8.21 1.23 -0.16
C GLN A 81 -7.56 0.65 1.08
N ALA A 82 -6.23 0.74 1.21
CA ALA A 82 -5.51 0.26 2.39
C ALA A 82 -5.98 0.98 3.68
N ILE A 83 -6.12 2.31 3.64
CA ILE A 83 -6.62 3.11 4.77
C ILE A 83 -8.06 2.74 5.14
N LEU A 84 -8.92 2.51 4.15
CA LEU A 84 -10.30 2.07 4.37
C LEU A 84 -10.34 0.68 5.01
N LEU A 85 -9.55 -0.27 4.50
CA LEU A 85 -9.45 -1.63 5.05
C LEU A 85 -8.99 -1.64 6.51
N GLU A 86 -8.01 -0.80 6.87
CA GLU A 86 -7.56 -0.63 8.25
C GLU A 86 -8.69 -0.06 9.12
N SER A 87 -9.38 0.98 8.65
CA SER A 87 -10.48 1.61 9.37
C SER A 87 -11.65 0.64 9.62
N GLU A 88 -11.99 -0.19 8.63
CA GLU A 88 -13.00 -1.24 8.74
C GLU A 88 -12.57 -2.31 9.76
N TYR A 89 -11.32 -2.77 9.70
CA TYR A 89 -10.79 -3.77 10.62
C TYR A 89 -10.77 -3.28 12.09
N LEU A 90 -10.45 -2.00 12.30
CA LEU A 90 -10.46 -1.38 13.62
C LEU A 90 -11.88 -1.06 14.14
N GLY A 91 -12.93 -1.29 13.33
CA GLY A 91 -14.30 -0.96 13.68
C GLY A 91 -14.55 0.55 13.77
N LEU A 92 -13.73 1.36 13.09
CA LEU A 92 -13.87 2.81 13.03
C LEU A 92 -14.92 3.25 11.99
N THR A 93 -15.31 2.33 11.11
CA THR A 93 -16.41 2.46 10.15
C THR A 93 -17.38 1.30 10.37
N ASP A 94 -18.62 1.42 9.86
CA ASP A 94 -19.67 0.39 9.92
C ASP A 94 -19.34 -0.87 9.07
N GLY A 95 -18.08 -1.31 9.01
CA GLY A 95 -17.52 -1.90 7.79
C GLY A 95 -17.29 -3.41 7.71
N VAL A 96 -17.18 -4.14 8.82
CA VAL A 96 -16.96 -5.61 8.76
C VAL A 96 -18.22 -6.33 9.20
N HIS A 97 -19.21 -6.38 8.32
CA HIS A 97 -20.44 -7.15 8.53
C HIS A 97 -20.32 -8.61 8.07
N ASP A 98 -19.39 -8.91 7.16
CA ASP A 98 -19.05 -10.28 6.79
C ASP A 98 -17.58 -10.42 6.34
N LEU A 99 -16.95 -11.56 6.67
CA LEU A 99 -15.54 -11.85 6.40
C LEU A 99 -15.24 -12.01 4.90
N GLY A 100 -16.14 -12.59 4.12
CA GLY A 100 -15.97 -12.79 2.68
C GLY A 100 -15.94 -11.46 1.91
N SER A 101 -16.79 -10.51 2.29
CA SER A 101 -16.77 -9.16 1.73
C SER A 101 -15.47 -8.43 2.07
N TRP A 102 -14.94 -8.60 3.27
CA TRP A 102 -13.65 -8.00 3.65
C TRP A 102 -12.49 -8.62 2.86
N GLU A 103 -12.47 -9.96 2.68
CA GLU A 103 -11.47 -10.63 1.82
C GLU A 103 -11.48 -10.09 0.40
N ALA A 104 -12.67 -9.91 -0.17
CA ALA A 104 -12.83 -9.43 -1.53
C ALA A 104 -12.21 -8.02 -1.67
N LYS A 105 -12.46 -7.12 -0.71
CA LYS A 105 -11.85 -5.78 -0.67
C LYS A 105 -10.33 -5.85 -0.49
N VAL A 106 -9.83 -6.75 0.36
CA VAL A 106 -8.39 -6.98 0.53
C VAL A 106 -7.76 -7.42 -0.79
N ARG A 107 -8.36 -8.39 -1.48
CA ARG A 107 -7.88 -8.88 -2.78
C ARG A 107 -7.90 -7.78 -3.84
N GLU A 108 -8.98 -7.01 -3.90
CA GLU A 108 -9.07 -5.85 -4.79
C GLU A 108 -7.95 -4.83 -4.52
N CYS A 109 -7.70 -4.52 -3.24
CA CYS A 109 -6.61 -3.63 -2.84
C CYS A 109 -5.23 -4.19 -3.26
N LEU A 110 -4.99 -5.49 -3.08
CA LEU A 110 -3.75 -6.15 -3.48
C LEU A 110 -3.53 -6.13 -4.99
N ASP A 111 -4.59 -6.31 -5.77
CA ASP A 111 -4.54 -6.26 -7.24
C ASP A 111 -4.33 -4.84 -7.75
N ALA A 112 -5.00 -3.86 -7.15
CA ALA A 112 -4.77 -2.45 -7.43
C ALA A 112 -3.32 -2.03 -7.10
N ALA A 113 -2.79 -2.46 -5.95
CA ALA A 113 -1.41 -2.19 -5.56
C ALA A 113 -0.41 -2.86 -6.51
N GLY A 114 -0.65 -4.12 -6.89
CA GLY A 114 0.20 -4.84 -7.85
C GLY A 114 0.24 -4.17 -9.22
N CYS A 115 -0.92 -3.78 -9.75
CA CYS A 115 -1.02 -2.98 -10.97
C CYS A 115 -0.25 -1.67 -10.82
N ALA A 116 -0.44 -0.94 -9.72
CA ALA A 116 0.22 0.33 -9.50
C ALA A 116 1.75 0.17 -9.42
N PHE A 117 2.25 -0.85 -8.73
CA PHE A 117 3.68 -1.12 -8.59
C PHE A 117 4.32 -1.52 -9.92
N SER A 118 3.57 -2.17 -10.81
CA SER A 118 4.06 -2.49 -12.16
C SER A 118 4.23 -1.26 -13.05
N THR A 119 3.52 -0.16 -12.75
CA THR A 119 3.62 1.12 -13.46
C THR A 119 4.62 2.09 -12.87
N LEU A 120 5.12 1.82 -11.67
CA LEU A 120 6.32 2.48 -11.17
C LEU A 120 7.48 1.98 -12.05
N ASP A 121 8.13 2.88 -12.79
CA ASP A 121 9.23 2.52 -13.69
C ASP A 121 10.18 1.56 -12.97
N ARG A 122 10.23 0.32 -13.45
CA ARG A 122 11.11 -0.68 -12.88
C ARG A 122 12.55 -0.23 -13.13
N PRO A 123 13.39 -0.14 -12.10
CA PRO A 123 14.79 0.23 -12.29
C PRO A 123 15.57 -0.81 -13.12
#